data_AF-A0A2V3ZIU4-F1
#
_entry.id   AF-A0A2V3ZIU4-F1
#
_cell.length_a   1.000
_cell.length_b   1.000
_cell.length_c   1.000
_cell.angle_alpha   90.00
_cell.angle_beta   90.00
_cell.angle_gamma   90.00
#
_symmetry.space_group_name_H-M   'P 1'
#
loop_
_entity.id
_entity.type
_entity.pdbx_description
1 polymer ?
#
loop_
_entity_poly.entity_id
_entity_poly.type
_entity_poly.pdbx_seq_one_letter_code
_entity_poly.pdbx_strand_id
1 'polypeptide(L)'
;MKTAQRRGNSISSPDFASLQGVWRSQGYGTVLLIEEDWYTLFEETSISCLKIDAGSIDELGHYYEDLAVSPGGQAFSAHRVTGVARISFRRLKGLPASVTESHRHRAKDPQYNFDVFWRTFHEQYALFKLKGVAWDRAHHDYLPQINANTSQETLFATMVAMLRPLKDGHIRLHSPWGHYRA
;
A
#
# COMPACT_ATOMS: atom_id res chain seq x y z
N MET A 1 48.97 -25.74 -5.19
CA MET A 1 47.72 -25.32 -4.52
C MET A 1 47.36 -23.93 -4.98
N LYS A 2 46.36 -23.78 -5.85
CA LYS A 2 45.82 -22.46 -6.24
C LYS A 2 44.75 -22.07 -5.23
N THR A 3 45.01 -21.01 -4.47
CA THR A 3 44.09 -20.43 -3.50
C THR A 3 42.89 -19.83 -4.24
N ALA A 4 41.70 -20.33 -3.93
CA ALA A 4 40.43 -19.81 -4.44
C ALA A 4 40.15 -18.44 -3.80
N GLN A 5 40.12 -17.42 -4.63
CA GLN A 5 39.72 -16.07 -4.25
C GLN A 5 38.19 -16.06 -4.09
N ARG A 6 37.71 -16.01 -2.84
CA ARG A 6 36.30 -15.74 -2.53
C ARG A 6 35.95 -14.36 -3.09
N ARG A 7 35.14 -14.33 -4.15
CA ARG A 7 34.48 -13.09 -4.60
C ARG A 7 33.48 -12.69 -3.51
N GLY A 8 33.84 -11.69 -2.72
CA GLY A 8 32.86 -10.94 -1.94
C GLY A 8 32.06 -10.09 -2.91
N ASN A 9 30.88 -10.55 -3.32
CA ASN A 9 29.87 -9.65 -3.85
C ASN A 9 29.37 -8.83 -2.65
N SER A 10 29.92 -7.65 -2.45
CA SER A 10 29.20 -6.60 -1.71
C SER A 10 27.96 -6.28 -2.54
N ILE A 11 26.82 -6.81 -2.16
CA ILE A 11 25.53 -6.33 -2.65
C ILE A 11 25.47 -4.89 -2.18
N SER A 12 25.69 -3.93 -3.09
CA SER A 12 25.53 -2.52 -2.78
C SER A 12 24.09 -2.32 -2.34
N SER A 13 23.89 -1.84 -1.11
CA SER A 13 22.56 -1.40 -0.67
C SER A 13 21.98 -0.46 -1.73
N PRO A 14 20.71 -0.61 -2.11
CA PRO A 14 20.08 0.30 -3.06
C PRO A 14 20.20 1.74 -2.56
N ASP A 15 20.81 2.62 -3.36
CA ASP A 15 20.99 4.04 -3.02
C ASP A 15 19.68 4.81 -3.25
N PHE A 16 18.72 4.59 -2.34
CA PHE A 16 17.46 5.32 -2.32
C PHE A 16 17.65 6.79 -1.95
N ALA A 17 18.73 7.17 -1.26
CA ALA A 17 19.01 8.57 -0.92
C ALA A 17 19.21 9.45 -2.17
N SER A 18 19.70 8.87 -3.26
CA SER A 18 19.77 9.53 -4.57
C SER A 18 18.40 9.79 -5.24
N LEU A 19 17.32 9.20 -4.71
CA LEU A 19 15.97 9.23 -5.29
C LEU A 19 15.01 10.18 -4.58
N GLN A 20 15.51 11.24 -3.95
CA GLN A 20 14.66 12.27 -3.33
C GLN A 20 13.52 12.72 -4.25
N GLY A 21 12.31 12.82 -3.68
CA GLY A 21 11.10 13.23 -4.38
C GLY A 21 9.90 12.33 -4.08
N VAL A 22 8.82 12.57 -4.83
CA VAL A 22 7.56 11.86 -4.68
C VAL A 22 7.40 10.87 -5.83
N TRP A 23 7.06 9.63 -5.50
CA TRP A 23 7.01 8.52 -6.44
C TRP A 23 5.71 7.76 -6.31
N ARG A 24 5.01 7.52 -7.42
CA ARG A 24 3.78 6.73 -7.43
C ARG A 24 4.05 5.37 -8.07
N SER A 25 3.66 4.29 -7.39
CA SER A 25 3.73 2.96 -7.95
C SER A 25 2.74 2.77 -9.10
N GLN A 26 3.07 1.89 -10.03
CA GLN A 26 2.19 1.52 -11.14
C GLN A 26 1.47 0.21 -10.79
N GLY A 27 0.16 0.30 -10.53
CA GLY A 27 -0.70 -0.88 -10.28
C GLY A 27 -0.70 -1.42 -8.85
N TYR A 28 -0.10 -0.70 -7.89
CA TYR A 28 -0.03 -1.13 -6.48
C TYR A 28 -0.64 -0.13 -5.49
N GLY A 29 -1.18 1.00 -5.96
CA GLY A 29 -1.88 1.97 -5.10
C GLY A 29 -1.01 2.58 -4.00
N THR A 30 0.28 2.80 -4.24
CA THR A 30 1.19 3.38 -3.25
C THR A 30 1.89 4.63 -3.75
N VAL A 31 2.13 5.57 -2.83
CA VAL A 31 2.95 6.75 -3.05
C VAL A 31 4.09 6.74 -2.02
N LEU A 32 5.31 6.97 -2.48
CA LEU A 32 6.52 7.00 -1.66
C LEU A 32 7.11 8.41 -1.74
N LEU A 33 7.21 9.08 -0.60
CA LEU A 33 8.02 10.28 -0.43
C LEU A 33 9.38 9.84 0.07
N ILE A 34 10.43 10.17 -0.69
CA ILE A 34 11.83 9.97 -0.33
C ILE A 34 12.43 11.35 -0.06
N GLU A 35 12.98 11.52 1.13
CA GLU A 35 13.74 12.70 1.55
C GLU A 35 15.21 12.29 1.72
N GLU A 36 16.05 13.13 2.32
CA GLU A 36 17.49 12.88 2.41
C GLU A 36 17.83 11.63 3.25
N ASP A 37 17.24 11.53 4.44
CA ASP A 37 17.48 10.44 5.41
C ASP A 37 16.18 9.73 5.85
N TRP A 38 15.05 10.14 5.28
CA TRP A 38 13.72 9.68 5.68
C TRP A 38 12.86 9.27 4.48
N TYR A 39 11.93 8.33 4.69
CA TYR A 39 10.85 8.05 3.75
C TYR A 39 9.48 8.09 4.45
N THR A 40 8.45 8.39 3.66
CA THR A 40 7.06 8.17 4.06
C THR A 40 6.33 7.40 2.97
N LEU A 41 5.70 6.29 3.36
CA LEU A 41 4.88 5.46 2.48
C LEU A 41 3.39 5.76 2.71
N PHE A 42 2.68 5.94 1.62
CA PHE A 42 1.25 6.17 1.59
C PHE A 42 0.54 5.10 0.74
N GLU A 43 -0.69 4.77 1.11
CA GLU A 43 -1.64 4.07 0.27
C GLU A 43 -2.62 5.06 -0.34
N GLU A 44 -2.75 5.01 -1.67
CA GLU A 44 -3.57 5.90 -2.47
C GLU A 44 -4.74 5.14 -3.10
N THR A 45 -5.92 5.76 -3.01
CA THR A 45 -7.12 5.39 -3.78
C THR A 45 -7.64 6.62 -4.53
N SER A 46 -8.70 6.48 -5.32
CA SER A 46 -9.35 7.64 -5.95
C SER A 46 -9.94 8.65 -4.94
N ILE A 47 -10.12 8.27 -3.67
CA ILE A 47 -10.75 9.13 -2.63
C ILE A 47 -9.85 9.43 -1.44
N SER A 48 -8.67 8.81 -1.34
CA SER A 48 -7.80 8.94 -0.18
C SER A 48 -6.33 8.79 -0.50
N CYS A 49 -5.45 9.38 0.31
CA CYS A 49 -4.02 9.06 0.33
C CYS A 49 -3.54 9.07 1.79
N LEU A 50 -3.44 7.87 2.37
CA LEU A 50 -3.22 7.67 3.81
C LEU A 50 -1.78 7.24 4.08
N LYS A 51 -1.12 7.88 5.05
CA LYS A 51 0.19 7.44 5.53
C LYS A 51 0.05 6.07 6.20
N ILE A 52 0.86 5.11 5.76
CA ILE A 52 0.88 3.74 6.30
C ILE A 52 2.16 3.42 7.06
N ASP A 53 3.29 3.98 6.64
CA ASP A 53 4.57 3.74 7.28
C ASP A 53 5.54 4.91 7.03
N ALA A 54 6.58 5.00 7.83
CA ALA A 54 7.69 5.93 7.66
C ALA A 54 8.89 5.48 8.48
N GLY A 55 10.09 5.78 8.00
CA GLY A 55 11.33 5.39 8.66
C GLY A 55 12.54 5.98 7.96
N SER A 56 13.71 5.48 8.33
CA SER A 56 14.96 5.90 7.70
C SER A 56 15.08 5.35 6.27
N ILE A 57 15.90 5.99 5.44
CA ILE A 57 16.22 5.46 4.10
C ILE A 57 16.82 4.06 4.16
N ASP A 58 17.60 3.75 5.18
CA ASP A 58 18.13 2.39 5.38
C ASP A 58 17.01 1.36 5.58
N GLU A 59 15.97 1.73 6.34
CA GLU A 59 14.80 0.88 6.55
C GLU A 59 13.97 0.68 5.28
N LEU A 60 14.01 1.62 4.32
CA LEU A 60 13.37 1.44 3.01
C LEU A 60 13.96 0.24 2.25
N GLY A 61 15.25 -0.04 2.46
CA GLY A 61 15.95 -1.22 1.94
C GLY A 61 15.39 -2.56 2.46
N HIS A 62 14.65 -2.57 3.57
CA HIS A 62 13.95 -3.77 4.03
C HIS A 62 12.68 -4.08 3.22
N TYR A 63 12.15 -3.09 2.50
CA TYR A 63 10.96 -3.24 1.66
C TYR A 63 11.31 -3.48 0.20
N TYR A 64 12.37 -2.84 -0.29
CA TYR A 64 12.74 -2.82 -1.70
C TYR A 64 14.24 -3.07 -1.91
N GLU A 65 14.54 -3.91 -2.90
CA GLU A 65 15.90 -4.27 -3.32
C GLU A 65 16.03 -4.25 -4.85
N ASP A 66 17.25 -4.46 -5.37
CA ASP A 66 17.52 -4.52 -6.81
C ASP A 66 16.95 -3.32 -7.60
N LEU A 67 17.36 -2.13 -7.13
CA LEU A 67 16.97 -0.84 -7.67
C LEU A 67 17.51 -0.64 -9.09
N ALA A 68 16.62 -0.31 -10.04
CA ALA A 68 17.01 0.18 -11.36
C ALA A 68 16.31 1.50 -11.66
N VAL A 69 17.11 2.52 -11.97
CA VAL A 69 16.64 3.87 -12.28
C VAL A 69 16.62 4.05 -13.80
N SER A 70 15.54 4.61 -14.33
CA SER A 70 15.44 4.93 -15.75
C SER A 70 16.40 6.06 -16.14
N PRO A 71 16.87 6.10 -17.40
CA PRO A 71 17.56 7.26 -17.94
C PRO A 71 16.76 8.55 -17.68
N GLY A 72 17.41 9.58 -17.12
CA GLY A 72 16.76 10.84 -16.76
C GLY A 72 16.04 10.85 -15.40
N GLY A 73 16.04 9.75 -14.65
CA GLY A 73 15.62 9.73 -13.24
C GLY A 73 14.14 10.05 -13.00
N GLN A 74 13.28 9.83 -14.01
CA GLN A 74 11.82 10.09 -13.92
C GLN A 74 11.00 8.86 -13.54
N ALA A 75 11.63 7.68 -13.56
CA ALA A 75 11.06 6.44 -13.08
C ALA A 75 12.17 5.58 -12.45
N PHE A 76 11.80 4.72 -11.52
CA PHE A 76 12.64 3.62 -11.06
C PHE A 76 11.79 2.37 -10.91
N SER A 77 12.44 1.22 -10.77
CA SER A 77 11.80 -0.01 -10.35
C SER A 77 12.66 -0.72 -9.32
N ALA A 78 12.02 -1.48 -8.43
CA ALA A 78 12.69 -2.25 -7.40
C ALA A 78 11.91 -3.55 -7.15
N HIS A 79 12.60 -4.62 -6.80
CA HIS A 79 11.97 -5.84 -6.30
C HIS A 79 11.50 -5.65 -4.87
N ARG A 80 10.33 -6.17 -4.53
CA ARG A 80 9.96 -6.30 -3.11
C ARG A 80 10.83 -7.38 -2.48
N VAL A 81 11.47 -7.06 -1.36
CA VAL A 81 12.24 -8.03 -0.56
C VAL A 81 11.35 -9.22 -0.15
N THR A 82 10.07 -8.95 0.11
CA THR A 82 9.07 -10.00 0.33
C THR A 82 8.17 -10.16 -0.91
N GLY A 83 8.19 -11.35 -1.50
CA GLY A 83 7.42 -11.69 -2.70
C GLY A 83 8.28 -11.81 -3.95
N VAL A 84 7.63 -11.73 -5.12
CA VAL A 84 8.29 -11.89 -6.43
C VAL A 84 8.11 -10.68 -7.35
N ALA A 85 7.42 -9.63 -6.86
CA ALA A 85 7.01 -8.51 -7.68
C ALA A 85 8.13 -7.48 -7.83
N ARG A 86 8.43 -7.11 -9.08
CA ARG A 86 9.15 -5.88 -9.41
C ARG A 86 8.15 -4.75 -9.55
N ILE A 87 8.22 -3.76 -8.66
CA ILE A 87 7.32 -2.60 -8.67
C ILE A 87 7.98 -1.47 -9.44
N SER A 88 7.25 -0.89 -10.38
CA SER A 88 7.66 0.31 -11.11
C SER A 88 7.06 1.55 -10.47
N PHE A 89 7.85 2.60 -10.36
CA PHE A 89 7.50 3.88 -9.78
C PHE A 89 7.77 5.01 -10.77
N ARG A 90 6.84 5.96 -10.85
CA ARG A 90 6.99 7.19 -11.63
C ARG A 90 7.06 8.40 -10.72
N ARG A 91 7.89 9.38 -11.09
CA ARG A 91 8.02 10.63 -10.34
C ARG A 91 6.74 11.47 -10.45
N LEU A 92 6.36 12.12 -9.35
CA LEU A 92 5.32 13.14 -9.28
C LEU A 92 5.96 14.51 -9.05
N LYS A 93 5.23 15.58 -9.43
CA LYS A 93 5.66 16.97 -9.18
C LYS A 93 5.60 17.35 -7.69
N GLY A 94 4.82 16.60 -6.91
CA GLY A 94 4.59 16.82 -5.48
C GLY A 94 3.63 15.76 -4.95
N LEU A 95 3.37 15.81 -3.65
CA LEU A 95 2.41 14.90 -3.03
C LEU A 95 1.00 15.09 -3.62
N PRO A 96 0.21 14.02 -3.75
CA PRO A 96 -1.19 14.14 -4.12
C PRO A 96 -1.95 15.06 -3.16
N ALA A 97 -2.84 15.92 -3.67
CA ALA A 97 -3.66 16.80 -2.84
C ALA A 97 -4.54 16.02 -1.85
N SER A 98 -4.92 14.80 -2.22
CA SER A 98 -5.67 13.86 -1.38
C SER A 98 -4.98 13.52 -0.07
N VAL A 99 -3.66 13.68 0.06
CA VAL A 99 -2.95 13.54 1.35
C VAL A 99 -3.54 14.51 2.38
N THR A 100 -3.61 15.80 2.04
CA THR A 100 -4.14 16.84 2.94
C THR A 100 -5.62 16.62 3.22
N GLU A 101 -6.40 16.19 2.23
CA GLU A 101 -7.83 15.93 2.39
C GLU A 101 -8.08 14.74 3.30
N SER A 102 -7.33 13.66 3.14
CA SER A 102 -7.41 12.49 4.02
C SER A 102 -7.05 12.81 5.46
N HIS A 103 -6.10 13.71 5.71
CA HIS A 103 -5.80 14.20 7.06
C HIS A 103 -6.96 14.98 7.70
N ARG A 104 -7.80 15.64 6.90
CA ARG A 104 -8.97 16.40 7.39
C ARG A 104 -10.13 15.49 7.75
N HIS A 105 -10.24 14.32 7.10
CA HIS A 105 -11.24 13.33 7.44
C HIS A 105 -10.88 12.69 8.78
N ARG A 106 -11.82 12.72 9.72
CA ARG A 106 -11.59 12.14 11.05
C ARG A 106 -11.48 10.64 10.88
N ALA A 107 -10.39 10.02 11.35
CA ALA A 107 -10.23 8.57 11.44
C ALA A 107 -11.36 7.84 12.21
N LYS A 108 -12.31 8.59 12.77
CA LYS A 108 -13.49 8.12 13.51
C LYS A 108 -14.78 8.19 12.71
N ASP A 109 -14.77 8.60 11.44
CA ASP A 109 -15.95 8.54 10.58
C ASP A 109 -16.11 7.12 10.01
N PRO A 110 -17.14 6.36 10.44
CA PRO A 110 -17.31 4.98 10.01
C PRO A 110 -17.62 4.84 8.51
N GLN A 111 -18.35 5.81 7.93
CA GLN A 111 -18.70 5.78 6.51
C GLN A 111 -17.47 6.05 5.65
N TYR A 112 -16.67 7.06 6.00
CA TYR A 112 -15.41 7.34 5.31
C TYR A 112 -14.45 6.14 5.38
N ASN A 113 -14.27 5.55 6.57
CA ASN A 113 -13.40 4.37 6.74
C ASN A 113 -13.91 3.17 5.91
N PHE A 114 -15.22 2.98 5.84
CA PHE A 114 -15.84 1.95 4.99
C PHE A 114 -15.57 2.17 3.51
N ASP A 115 -15.78 3.41 3.03
CA ASP A 115 -15.57 3.75 1.62
C ASP A 115 -14.11 3.61 1.20
N VAL A 116 -13.16 4.02 2.06
CA VAL A 116 -11.73 3.81 1.82
C VAL A 116 -11.40 2.32 1.75
N PHE A 117 -11.85 1.54 2.73
CA PHE A 117 -11.66 0.08 2.73
C PHE A 117 -12.19 -0.56 1.44
N TRP A 118 -13.43 -0.23 1.07
CA TRP A 118 -14.04 -0.78 -0.12
C TRP A 118 -13.29 -0.36 -1.39
N ARG A 119 -12.90 0.91 -1.49
CA ARG A 119 -12.17 1.47 -2.63
C ARG A 119 -10.80 0.83 -2.81
N THR A 120 -10.06 0.59 -1.72
CA THR A 120 -8.76 -0.10 -1.75
C THR A 120 -8.89 -1.45 -2.44
N PHE A 121 -9.87 -2.27 -2.04
CA PHE A 121 -10.10 -3.55 -2.68
C PHE A 121 -10.61 -3.40 -4.12
N HIS A 122 -11.55 -2.49 -4.37
CA HIS A 122 -12.11 -2.24 -5.70
C HIS A 122 -11.02 -1.89 -6.73
N GLU A 123 -10.03 -1.08 -6.35
CA GLU A 123 -8.98 -0.61 -7.26
C GLU A 123 -7.77 -1.53 -7.33
N GLN A 124 -7.43 -2.23 -6.24
CA GLN A 124 -6.15 -2.94 -6.12
C GLN A 124 -6.28 -4.47 -6.08
N TYR A 125 -7.47 -5.04 -5.86
CA TYR A 125 -7.66 -6.48 -5.83
C TYR A 125 -8.00 -7.06 -7.21
N ALA A 126 -7.06 -7.78 -7.80
CA ALA A 126 -7.16 -8.25 -9.19
C ALA A 126 -8.07 -9.47 -9.41
N LEU A 127 -8.55 -10.14 -8.35
CA LEU A 127 -9.10 -11.50 -8.45
C LEU A 127 -10.63 -11.60 -8.33
N PHE A 128 -11.38 -10.49 -8.25
CA PHE A 128 -12.85 -10.56 -8.07
C PHE A 128 -13.55 -11.42 -9.12
N LYS A 129 -13.22 -11.22 -10.39
CA LYS A 129 -13.79 -11.99 -11.51
C LYS A 129 -13.47 -13.49 -11.39
N LEU A 130 -12.23 -13.81 -11.04
CA LEU A 130 -11.80 -15.20 -10.85
C LEU A 130 -12.52 -15.86 -9.66
N LYS A 131 -12.78 -15.10 -8.60
CA LYS A 131 -13.47 -15.56 -7.39
C LYS A 131 -15.00 -15.53 -7.51
N GLY A 132 -15.55 -14.97 -8.58
CA GLY A 132 -17.00 -14.80 -8.75
C GLY A 132 -17.64 -13.88 -7.70
N VAL A 133 -16.88 -12.91 -7.17
CA VAL A 133 -17.36 -11.99 -6.12
C VAL A 133 -17.78 -10.65 -6.74
N ALA A 134 -19.03 -10.26 -6.53
CA ALA A 134 -19.58 -8.98 -6.96
C ALA A 134 -19.28 -7.88 -5.93
N TRP A 135 -18.08 -7.30 -5.98
CA TRP A 135 -17.60 -6.34 -4.97
C TRP A 135 -18.44 -5.06 -4.89
N ASP A 136 -18.91 -4.53 -6.03
CA ASP A 136 -19.80 -3.36 -6.07
C ASP A 136 -21.14 -3.63 -5.39
N ARG A 137 -21.68 -4.85 -5.57
CA ARG A 137 -22.93 -5.23 -4.92
C ARG A 137 -22.77 -5.31 -3.40
N ALA A 138 -21.63 -5.81 -2.91
CA ALA A 138 -21.35 -5.84 -1.48
C ALA A 138 -21.35 -4.42 -0.88
N HIS A 139 -20.79 -3.43 -1.57
CA HIS A 139 -20.87 -2.03 -1.12
C HIS A 139 -22.30 -1.52 -1.04
N HIS A 140 -23.09 -1.76 -2.09
CA HIS A 140 -24.50 -1.38 -2.14
C HIS A 140 -25.30 -1.98 -0.97
N ASP A 141 -25.05 -3.24 -0.64
CA ASP A 141 -25.78 -3.98 0.39
C ASP A 141 -25.35 -3.55 1.82
N TYR A 142 -24.08 -3.23 2.05
CA TYR A 142 -23.54 -2.92 3.38
C TYR A 142 -23.51 -1.43 3.73
N LEU A 143 -23.29 -0.52 2.77
CA LEU A 143 -23.18 0.92 3.05
C LEU A 143 -24.40 1.49 3.81
N PRO A 144 -25.66 1.15 3.49
CA PRO A 144 -26.83 1.68 4.20
C PRO A 144 -26.90 1.30 5.68
N GLN A 145 -26.13 0.29 6.11
CA GLN A 145 -26.08 -0.19 7.50
C GLN A 145 -25.07 0.62 8.34
N ILE A 146 -24.25 1.46 7.71
CA ILE A 146 -23.17 2.21 8.34
C ILE A 146 -23.56 3.68 8.44
N ASN A 147 -23.50 4.23 9.65
CA ASN A 147 -23.81 5.63 9.94
C ASN A 147 -22.89 6.18 11.03
N ALA A 148 -23.07 7.45 11.40
CA ALA A 148 -22.23 8.14 12.37
C ALA A 148 -22.18 7.48 13.77
N ASN A 149 -23.14 6.63 14.12
CA ASN A 149 -23.20 5.91 15.39
C ASN A 149 -22.69 4.46 15.30
N THR A 150 -22.26 3.99 14.13
CA THR A 150 -21.71 2.64 13.97
C THR A 150 -20.43 2.50 14.80
N SER A 151 -20.41 1.49 15.68
CA SER A 151 -19.22 1.21 16.50
C SER A 151 -18.08 0.68 15.64
N GLN A 152 -16.84 0.83 16.12
CA GLN A 152 -15.66 0.38 15.37
C GLN A 152 -15.60 -1.15 15.27
N GLU A 153 -16.10 -1.87 16.27
CA GLU A 153 -16.24 -3.33 16.26
C GLU A 153 -17.28 -3.77 15.21
N THR A 154 -18.40 -3.05 15.10
CA THR A 154 -19.44 -3.31 14.11
C THR A 154 -18.92 -3.04 12.70
N LEU A 155 -18.19 -1.94 12.53
CA LEU A 155 -17.55 -1.59 11.27
C LEU A 155 -16.53 -2.66 10.84
N PHE A 156 -15.67 -3.08 11.77
CA PHE A 156 -14.70 -4.15 11.55
C PHE A 156 -15.37 -5.46 11.17
N ALA A 157 -16.40 -5.88 11.90
CA ALA A 157 -17.15 -7.11 11.60
C ALA A 157 -17.81 -7.06 10.22
N THR A 158 -18.31 -5.89 9.82
CA THR A 158 -18.89 -5.66 8.49
C THR A 158 -17.83 -5.82 7.39
N MET A 159 -16.66 -5.19 7.53
CA MET A 159 -15.55 -5.34 6.61
C MET A 159 -15.09 -6.80 6.52
N VAL A 160 -14.98 -7.50 7.65
CA VAL A 160 -14.66 -8.94 7.67
C VAL A 160 -15.69 -9.77 6.92
N ALA A 161 -16.99 -9.48 7.08
CA ALA A 161 -18.04 -10.18 6.37
C ALA A 161 -17.90 -10.02 4.84
N MET A 162 -17.50 -8.84 4.37
CA MET A 162 -17.22 -8.59 2.95
C MET A 162 -15.98 -9.35 2.44
N LEU A 163 -14.95 -9.56 3.27
CA LEU A 163 -13.74 -10.26 2.85
C LEU A 163 -13.92 -11.78 2.74
N ARG A 164 -14.79 -12.40 3.55
CA ARG A 164 -14.96 -13.86 3.60
C ARG A 164 -15.23 -14.52 2.23
N PRO A 165 -16.08 -13.98 1.34
CA PRO A 165 -16.32 -14.56 0.02
C PRO A 165 -15.09 -14.61 -0.90
N LEU A 166 -14.07 -13.77 -0.65
CA LEU A 166 -12.85 -13.74 -1.48
C LEU A 166 -12.03 -15.02 -1.36
N LYS A 167 -12.14 -15.74 -0.23
CA LYS A 167 -11.44 -17.02 0.04
C LYS A 167 -9.97 -16.94 -0.41
N ASP A 168 -9.26 -15.94 0.11
CA ASP A 168 -7.86 -15.67 -0.23
C ASP A 168 -7.03 -15.54 1.04
N GLY A 169 -6.24 -16.58 1.36
CA GLY A 169 -5.43 -16.66 2.58
C GLY A 169 -4.30 -15.63 2.70
N HIS A 170 -4.10 -14.77 1.70
CA HIS A 170 -3.19 -13.63 1.76
C HIS A 170 -3.84 -12.37 2.34
N ILE A 171 -5.16 -12.36 2.47
CA ILE A 171 -5.90 -11.21 3.01
C ILE A 171 -5.78 -11.19 4.53
N ARG A 172 -5.39 -10.04 5.05
CA ARG A 172 -5.40 -9.72 6.48
C ARG A 172 -6.06 -8.37 6.70
N LEU A 173 -6.75 -8.23 7.82
CA LEU A 173 -7.28 -6.95 8.31
C LEU A 173 -6.89 -6.81 9.78
N HIS A 174 -6.21 -5.72 10.11
CA HIS A 174 -5.72 -5.43 11.45
C HIS A 174 -6.29 -4.11 11.94
N SER A 175 -6.80 -4.11 13.17
CA SER A 175 -7.21 -2.90 13.88
C SER A 175 -7.06 -3.12 15.39
N PRO A 176 -7.10 -2.05 16.21
CA PRO A 176 -7.19 -2.18 17.66
C PRO A 176 -8.41 -2.99 18.14
N TRP A 177 -9.46 -3.10 17.32
CA TRP A 177 -10.72 -3.76 17.65
C TRP A 177 -10.81 -5.21 17.15
N GLY A 178 -9.78 -5.69 16.43
CA GLY A 178 -9.77 -7.06 15.94
C GLY A 178 -8.70 -7.36 14.90
N HIS A 179 -8.50 -8.67 14.70
CA HIS A 179 -7.63 -9.21 13.67
C HIS A 179 -8.40 -10.25 12.86
N TYR A 180 -8.28 -10.16 11.54
CA TYR A 180 -8.83 -11.14 10.62
C TYR A 180 -7.74 -11.63 9.68
N ARG A 181 -7.75 -12.94 9.49
CA ARG A 181 -6.98 -13.66 8.49
C ARG A 181 -7.97 -14.61 7.79
N ALA A 182 -8.02 -14.53 6.46
CA ALA A 182 -8.92 -15.32 5.64
C ALA A 182 -8.58 -16.82 5.62
#